data_AF-A0AAW2XWX3-F1
#
_entry.id   AF-A0AAW2XWX3-F1
#
_cell.length_a   1.000
_cell.length_b   1.000
_cell.length_c   1.000
_cell.angle_alpha   90.00
_cell.angle_beta   90.00
_cell.angle_gamma   90.00
#
_symmetry.space_group_name_H-M   'P 1'
#
loop_
_entity.id
_entity.type
_entity.pdbx_description
1 polymer ?
#
loop_
_entity_poly.entity_id
_entity_poly.type
_entity_poly.pdbx_seq_one_letter_code
_entity_poly.pdbx_strand_id
1 'polypeptide(L)'
;MFGLGVNAKGKSRGLCLLWQQHVNLQLQSYSPFHIDVTVHNSSGDDWRFTGFYGHPETAKRKETWGSASKLSRLSLRLWLVVGDFNKILHQKEKSAMNRGPQSQLNDLRRCLESCNLVDLGSEGPRFTWCNHREDPHTVRARLDRAIASDEWAVLFSGATVQTIPSSHSDHSAILVEIVRDQHFDCKKKRFWFWAMWLRSDECVEVVQSHWVAHSRGSAISALQQKNSALSCGFVTVGSK
;
A
#
# COMPACT_ATOMS: atom_id res chain seq x y z
N MET A 1 17.25 -9.30 20.58
CA MET A 1 16.76 -9.29 19.19
C MET A 1 16.14 -10.65 18.91
N PHE A 2 14.97 -10.68 18.28
CA PHE A 2 14.27 -11.91 17.88
C PHE A 2 14.19 -11.98 16.35
N GLY A 3 13.93 -13.17 15.83
CA GLY A 3 13.84 -13.37 14.39
C GLY A 3 13.04 -14.61 13.98
N LEU A 4 12.44 -14.52 12.81
CA LEU A 4 11.80 -15.62 12.10
C LEU A 4 12.39 -15.70 10.70
N GLY A 5 12.88 -16.88 10.33
CA GLY A 5 13.38 -17.18 8.98
C GLY A 5 12.48 -18.17 8.26
N VAL A 6 12.18 -17.90 7.01
CA VAL A 6 11.59 -18.85 6.06
C VAL A 6 12.68 -19.27 5.09
N ASN A 7 12.99 -20.57 5.08
CA ASN A 7 14.10 -21.11 4.32
C ASN A 7 13.95 -20.89 2.80
N ALA A 8 15.11 -20.70 2.18
CA ALA A 8 15.24 -20.71 0.74
C ALA A 8 14.91 -22.09 0.14
N LYS A 9 14.41 -22.09 -1.11
CA LYS A 9 14.36 -23.31 -1.93
C LYS A 9 15.41 -23.18 -3.03
N GLY A 10 16.56 -23.80 -2.81
CA GLY A 10 17.73 -23.69 -3.70
C GLY A 10 18.46 -22.34 -3.53
N LYS A 11 18.97 -21.76 -4.62
CA LYS A 11 19.69 -20.46 -4.62
C LYS A 11 18.76 -19.23 -4.59
N SER A 12 17.46 -19.43 -4.37
CA SER A 12 16.47 -18.37 -4.50
C SER A 12 15.36 -18.55 -3.48
N ARG A 13 14.70 -17.43 -3.15
CA ARG A 13 13.63 -17.32 -2.15
C ARG A 13 14.21 -17.43 -0.74
N GLY A 14 13.57 -16.81 0.23
CA GLY A 14 14.05 -16.71 1.59
C GLY A 14 13.58 -15.40 2.17
N LEU A 15 12.90 -15.47 3.31
CA LEU A 15 12.41 -14.29 4.01
C LEU A 15 12.89 -14.34 5.44
N CYS A 16 13.24 -13.17 5.97
CA CYS A 16 13.47 -13.03 7.39
C CYS A 16 12.68 -11.84 7.90
N LEU A 17 12.14 -11.99 9.10
CA LEU A 17 11.58 -10.91 9.89
C LEU A 17 12.38 -10.83 11.18
N LEU A 18 12.98 -9.68 11.44
CA LEU A 18 13.76 -9.41 12.65
C LEU A 18 13.07 -8.31 13.45
N TRP A 19 13.01 -8.46 14.77
CA TRP A 19 12.39 -7.44 15.63
C TRP A 19 13.08 -7.31 16.98
N GLN A 20 12.85 -6.16 17.63
CA GLN A 20 13.39 -5.86 18.95
C GLN A 20 12.55 -6.55 20.04
N GLN A 21 13.18 -6.83 21.18
CA GLN A 21 12.54 -7.57 22.27
C GLN A 21 11.30 -6.87 22.86
N HIS A 22 11.25 -5.54 22.78
CA HIS A 22 10.12 -4.75 23.26
C HIS A 22 8.95 -4.69 22.29
N VAL A 23 9.10 -5.20 21.05
CA VAL A 23 8.01 -5.26 20.07
C VAL A 23 7.23 -6.55 20.29
N ASN A 24 5.95 -6.42 20.65
CA ASN A 24 5.06 -7.56 20.81
C ASN A 24 4.47 -7.97 19.45
N LEU A 25 4.96 -9.08 18.90
CA LEU A 25 4.51 -9.64 17.63
C LEU A 25 3.86 -11.01 17.83
N GLN A 26 2.72 -11.23 17.19
CA GLN A 26 2.10 -12.54 17.06
C GLN A 26 2.15 -13.00 15.60
N LEU A 27 2.81 -14.12 15.33
CA LEU A 27 2.82 -14.75 14.00
C LEU A 27 1.42 -15.25 13.63
N GLN A 28 0.92 -14.84 12.46
CA GLN A 28 -0.36 -15.28 11.92
C GLN A 28 -0.17 -16.38 10.88
N SER A 29 0.68 -16.13 9.89
CA SER A 29 1.00 -17.10 8.85
C SER A 29 2.32 -16.78 8.16
N TYR A 30 2.87 -17.75 7.43
CA TYR A 30 4.04 -17.52 6.58
C TYR A 30 4.00 -18.47 5.37
N SER A 31 4.75 -18.09 4.34
CA SER A 31 5.03 -18.89 3.16
C SER A 31 6.38 -18.49 2.57
N PRO A 32 6.88 -19.15 1.51
CA PRO A 32 8.07 -18.68 0.79
C PRO A 32 7.96 -17.26 0.21
N PHE A 33 6.77 -16.67 0.20
CA PHE A 33 6.47 -15.36 -0.41
C PHE A 33 5.92 -14.33 0.58
N HIS A 34 5.66 -14.72 1.83
CA HIS A 34 5.23 -13.76 2.84
C HIS A 34 5.54 -14.21 4.27
N ILE A 35 5.67 -13.23 5.17
CA ILE A 35 5.58 -13.42 6.61
C ILE A 35 4.53 -12.44 7.10
N ASP A 36 3.53 -12.92 7.81
CA ASP A 36 2.38 -12.13 8.26
C ASP A 36 2.24 -12.20 9.79
N VAL A 37 2.21 -11.02 10.41
CA VAL A 37 2.19 -10.89 11.87
C VAL A 37 1.20 -9.81 12.31
N THR A 38 0.65 -9.98 13.50
CA THR A 38 -0.03 -8.91 14.24
C THR A 38 0.99 -8.24 15.15
N VAL A 39 1.02 -6.92 15.13
CA VAL A 39 1.82 -6.06 16.01
C VAL A 39 0.89 -5.56 17.10
N HIS A 40 1.10 -6.03 18.33
CA HIS A 40 0.30 -5.61 19.47
C HIS A 40 0.78 -4.27 20.01
N ASN A 41 -0.16 -3.38 20.25
CA ASN A 41 0.11 -2.07 20.80
C ASN A 41 -0.50 -1.95 22.20
N SER A 42 0.28 -1.44 23.16
CA SER A 42 -0.19 -1.22 24.53
C SER A 42 -1.36 -0.22 24.63
N SER A 43 -1.56 0.65 23.65
CA SER A 43 -2.70 1.57 23.58
C SER A 43 -3.97 0.97 22.96
N GLY A 44 -3.95 -0.32 22.54
CA GLY A 44 -5.12 -1.03 22.01
C GLY A 44 -5.27 -0.99 20.48
N ASP A 45 -4.45 -0.21 19.78
CA ASP A 45 -4.44 -0.13 18.32
C ASP A 45 -3.52 -1.19 17.70
N ASP A 46 -3.93 -2.45 17.79
CA ASP A 46 -3.23 -3.56 17.14
C ASP A 46 -3.32 -3.41 15.62
N TRP A 47 -2.20 -3.58 14.95
CA TRP A 47 -2.12 -3.46 13.49
C TRP A 47 -1.36 -4.65 12.90
N ARG A 48 -1.54 -4.88 11.61
CA ARG A 48 -1.02 -6.05 10.92
C ARG A 48 0.13 -5.65 10.01
N PHE A 49 1.21 -6.42 10.06
CA PHE A 49 2.36 -6.27 9.17
C PHE A 49 2.53 -7.53 8.32
N THR A 50 2.68 -7.35 7.01
CA THR A 50 3.11 -8.42 6.11
C THR A 50 4.39 -8.03 5.38
N GLY A 51 5.46 -8.79 5.60
CA GLY A 51 6.61 -8.79 4.71
C GLY A 51 6.28 -9.62 3.47
N PHE A 52 6.36 -9.02 2.28
CA PHE A 52 5.90 -9.64 1.03
C PHE A 52 7.02 -9.77 -0.01
N TYR A 53 7.03 -10.89 -0.73
CA TYR A 53 7.95 -11.16 -1.82
C TYR A 53 7.20 -11.75 -3.02
N GLY A 54 6.96 -10.89 -4.01
CA GLY A 54 6.30 -11.24 -5.26
C GLY A 54 7.13 -12.22 -6.08
N HIS A 55 6.46 -13.12 -6.80
CA HIS A 55 7.17 -14.16 -7.54
C HIS A 55 8.07 -13.53 -8.64
N PRO A 56 9.35 -13.89 -8.74
CA PRO A 56 10.26 -13.28 -9.73
C PRO A 56 9.81 -13.60 -11.17
N GLU A 57 9.39 -14.84 -11.41
CA GLU A 57 8.85 -15.30 -12.69
C GLU A 57 7.44 -14.75 -12.96
N THR A 58 7.28 -14.00 -14.05
CA THR A 58 6.02 -13.35 -14.43
C THR A 58 4.83 -14.31 -14.50
N ALA A 59 5.02 -15.53 -15.03
CA ALA A 59 3.96 -16.51 -15.19
C ALA A 59 3.33 -16.95 -13.85
N LYS A 60 4.11 -16.93 -12.76
CA LYS A 60 3.70 -17.40 -11.43
C LYS A 60 3.30 -16.28 -10.47
N ARG A 61 3.39 -15.00 -10.89
CA ARG A 61 2.98 -13.85 -10.04
C ARG A 61 1.51 -13.88 -9.63
N LYS A 62 0.65 -14.53 -10.43
CA LYS A 62 -0.76 -14.76 -10.07
C LYS A 62 -0.90 -15.51 -8.74
N GLU A 63 0.05 -16.39 -8.41
CA GLU A 63 0.07 -17.10 -7.12
C GLU A 63 0.27 -16.12 -5.97
N THR A 64 1.23 -15.20 -6.08
CA THR A 64 1.51 -14.21 -5.04
C THR A 64 0.39 -13.17 -4.90
N TRP A 65 -0.28 -12.79 -6.00
CA TRP A 65 -1.48 -11.95 -5.96
C TRP A 65 -2.67 -12.67 -5.31
N GLY A 66 -2.84 -13.96 -5.61
CA GLY A 66 -3.83 -14.81 -4.95
C GLY A 66 -3.59 -14.92 -3.45
N SER A 67 -2.33 -15.01 -3.02
CA SER A 67 -1.97 -14.98 -1.59
C SER A 67 -2.29 -13.64 -0.94
N ALA A 68 -1.92 -12.51 -1.54
CA ALA A 68 -2.29 -11.19 -1.04
C ALA A 68 -3.82 -11.03 -0.90
N SER A 69 -4.57 -11.48 -1.91
CA SER A 69 -6.04 -11.46 -1.90
C SER A 69 -6.65 -12.38 -0.83
N LYS A 70 -5.99 -13.50 -0.49
CA LYS A 70 -6.41 -14.36 0.62
C LYS A 70 -6.15 -13.68 1.96
N LEU A 71 -4.97 -13.08 2.12
CA LEU A 71 -4.59 -12.36 3.34
C LEU A 71 -5.53 -11.19 3.60
N SER A 72 -5.90 -10.43 2.57
CA SER A 72 -6.82 -9.29 2.68
C SER A 72 -8.18 -9.72 3.24
N ARG A 73 -8.71 -10.87 2.82
CA ARG A 73 -9.98 -11.41 3.32
C ARG A 73 -9.95 -11.92 4.76
N LEU A 74 -8.79 -12.23 5.32
CA LEU A 74 -8.67 -12.70 6.71
C LEU A 74 -8.87 -11.57 7.71
N SER A 75 -8.36 -10.37 7.40
CA SER A 75 -8.61 -9.13 8.15
C SER A 75 -7.97 -7.96 7.42
N LEU A 76 -8.75 -6.92 7.12
CA LEU A 76 -8.27 -5.66 6.55
C LEU A 76 -7.90 -4.61 7.61
N ARG A 77 -8.11 -4.88 8.90
CA ARG A 77 -7.91 -3.85 9.92
C ARG A 77 -6.44 -3.48 10.04
N LEU A 78 -6.15 -2.20 9.79
CA LEU A 78 -4.85 -1.57 10.01
C LEU A 78 -3.70 -2.38 9.39
N TRP A 79 -3.78 -2.64 8.10
CA TRP A 79 -2.82 -3.52 7.42
C TRP A 79 -1.74 -2.75 6.66
N LEU A 80 -0.48 -3.02 6.98
CA LEU A 80 0.70 -2.56 6.24
C LEU A 80 1.39 -3.77 5.58
N VAL A 81 1.67 -3.66 4.28
CA VAL A 81 2.43 -4.64 3.51
C VAL A 81 3.66 -3.98 2.93
N VAL A 82 4.84 -4.55 3.19
CA VAL A 82 6.11 -4.01 2.71
C VAL A 82 6.93 -5.11 2.06
N GLY A 83 7.57 -4.79 0.94
CA GLY A 83 8.59 -5.67 0.35
C GLY A 83 8.72 -5.52 -1.16
N ASP A 84 9.33 -6.52 -1.79
CA ASP A 84 9.58 -6.59 -3.22
C ASP A 84 8.36 -7.20 -3.93
N PHE A 85 7.63 -6.41 -4.70
CA PHE A 85 6.48 -6.89 -5.47
C PHE A 85 6.88 -7.51 -6.81
N ASN A 86 8.15 -7.39 -7.20
CA ASN A 86 8.68 -7.81 -8.49
C ASN A 86 7.91 -7.21 -9.68
N LYS A 87 7.18 -6.11 -9.46
CA LYS A 87 6.28 -5.51 -10.45
C LYS A 87 6.15 -4.00 -10.28
N ILE A 88 6.13 -3.30 -11.42
CA ILE A 88 5.87 -1.86 -11.49
C ILE A 88 4.36 -1.57 -11.57
N LEU A 89 3.92 -0.47 -10.95
CA LEU A 89 2.56 0.07 -11.07
C LEU A 89 2.43 0.98 -12.29
N HIS A 90 3.45 1.74 -12.65
CA HIS A 90 3.39 2.69 -13.78
C HIS A 90 4.62 2.58 -14.68
N GLN A 91 4.49 2.88 -15.98
CA GLN A 91 5.64 2.86 -16.91
C GLN A 91 6.77 3.80 -16.51
N LYS A 92 6.41 4.91 -15.85
CA LYS A 92 7.39 5.86 -15.30
C LYS A 92 8.28 5.19 -14.23
N GLU A 93 7.88 4.07 -13.65
CA GLU A 93 8.68 3.36 -12.66
C GLU A 93 9.70 2.40 -13.27
N LYS A 94 9.92 2.47 -14.58
CA LYS A 94 10.99 1.75 -15.29
C LYS A 94 11.76 2.69 -16.21
N SER A 95 13.06 2.43 -16.38
CA SER A 95 13.90 3.17 -17.33
C SER A 95 13.31 3.14 -18.75
N ALA A 96 13.43 4.26 -19.47
CA ALA A 96 12.67 4.53 -20.70
C ALA A 96 12.87 3.48 -21.81
N MET A 97 14.09 2.95 -21.94
CA MET A 97 14.48 1.99 -22.98
C MET A 97 13.80 0.61 -22.86
N ASN A 98 13.13 0.32 -21.74
CA ASN A 98 12.59 -1.02 -21.47
C ASN A 98 11.11 -1.01 -21.02
N ARG A 99 10.34 0.01 -21.42
CA ARG A 99 8.90 0.08 -21.11
C ARG A 99 8.14 -0.92 -21.98
N GLY A 100 7.43 -1.85 -21.32
CA GLY A 100 6.58 -2.84 -21.98
C GLY A 100 5.16 -2.32 -22.26
N PRO A 101 4.24 -3.15 -22.76
CA PRO A 101 2.85 -2.75 -22.97
C PRO A 101 2.10 -2.50 -21.66
N GLN A 102 1.20 -1.50 -21.65
CA GLN A 102 0.44 -1.06 -20.47
C GLN A 102 -0.41 -2.17 -19.84
N SER A 103 -0.90 -3.12 -20.65
CA SER A 103 -1.68 -4.28 -20.22
C SER A 103 -0.94 -5.13 -19.18
N GLN A 104 0.40 -5.17 -19.24
CA GLN A 104 1.21 -5.89 -18.27
C GLN A 104 1.26 -5.19 -16.90
N LEU A 105 0.78 -3.96 -16.74
CA LEU A 105 0.78 -3.23 -15.46
C LEU A 105 -0.48 -3.47 -14.62
N ASN A 106 -1.52 -4.04 -15.22
CA ASN A 106 -2.84 -4.10 -14.60
C ASN A 106 -2.92 -5.13 -13.47
N ASP A 107 -2.03 -6.12 -13.44
CA ASP A 107 -2.12 -7.21 -12.44
C ASP A 107 -1.91 -6.68 -11.01
N LEU A 108 -0.87 -5.87 -10.78
CA LEU A 108 -0.61 -5.31 -9.45
C LEU A 108 -1.69 -4.29 -9.07
N ARG A 109 -2.14 -3.43 -10.02
CA ARG A 109 -3.23 -2.48 -9.76
C ARG A 109 -4.53 -3.17 -9.32
N ARG A 110 -4.96 -4.19 -10.07
CA ARG A 110 -6.13 -4.99 -9.72
C ARG A 110 -5.97 -5.69 -8.37
N CYS A 111 -4.76 -6.17 -8.06
CA CYS A 111 -4.47 -6.77 -6.76
C CYS A 111 -4.66 -5.74 -5.63
N LEU A 112 -4.09 -4.54 -5.76
CA LEU A 112 -4.25 -3.45 -4.79
C LEU A 112 -5.71 -3.05 -4.62
N GLU A 113 -6.42 -2.83 -5.73
CA GLU A 113 -7.85 -2.50 -5.76
C GLU A 113 -8.68 -3.57 -5.04
N SER A 114 -8.46 -4.85 -5.36
CA SER A 114 -9.20 -5.96 -4.73
C SER A 114 -8.89 -6.16 -3.23
N CYS A 115 -7.76 -5.62 -2.77
CA CYS A 115 -7.32 -5.70 -1.37
C CYS A 115 -7.59 -4.40 -0.60
N ASN A 116 -8.16 -3.37 -1.23
CA ASN A 116 -8.30 -2.02 -0.68
C ASN A 116 -6.97 -1.49 -0.12
N LEU A 117 -5.89 -1.67 -0.88
CA LEU A 117 -4.55 -1.22 -0.52
C LEU A 117 -4.11 -0.06 -1.41
N VAL A 118 -3.45 0.91 -0.82
CA VAL A 118 -2.88 2.07 -1.50
C VAL A 118 -1.36 2.08 -1.40
N ASP A 119 -0.66 2.49 -2.46
CA ASP A 119 0.78 2.75 -2.42
C ASP A 119 1.04 4.03 -1.64
N LEU A 120 1.79 3.93 -0.54
CA LEU A 120 2.12 5.08 0.32
C LEU A 120 3.11 6.05 -0.34
N GLY A 121 3.69 5.67 -1.48
CA GLY A 121 4.76 6.40 -2.13
C GLY A 121 6.10 6.16 -1.44
N SER A 122 7.13 6.88 -1.87
CA SER A 122 8.41 6.95 -1.17
C SER A 122 9.17 8.22 -1.54
N GLU A 123 9.94 8.74 -0.58
CA GLU A 123 10.91 9.79 -0.78
C GLU A 123 12.29 9.20 -1.12
N GLY A 124 13.17 10.01 -1.72
CA GLY A 124 14.50 9.58 -2.13
C GLY A 124 14.58 9.08 -3.59
N PRO A 125 15.50 8.14 -3.90
CA PRO A 125 15.68 7.62 -5.25
C PRO A 125 14.39 7.01 -5.81
N ARG A 126 14.09 7.36 -7.07
CA ARG A 126 12.89 6.89 -7.78
C ARG A 126 12.85 5.38 -8.02
N PHE A 127 14.01 4.75 -8.18
CA PHE A 127 14.12 3.33 -8.49
C PHE A 127 14.67 2.59 -7.28
N THR A 128 14.12 1.42 -7.01
CA THR A 128 14.53 0.57 -5.91
C THR A 128 15.38 -0.60 -6.39
N TRP A 129 15.43 -0.87 -7.69
CA TRP A 129 16.17 -1.98 -8.27
C TRP A 129 16.99 -1.57 -9.49
N CYS A 130 18.17 -2.17 -9.67
CA CYS A 130 19.04 -2.02 -10.84
C CYS A 130 19.66 -3.37 -11.24
N ASN A 131 19.69 -3.69 -12.53
CA ASN A 131 20.33 -4.94 -13.01
C ASN A 131 21.87 -4.92 -13.00
N HIS A 132 22.50 -3.83 -12.55
CA HIS A 132 23.96 -3.62 -12.50
C HIS A 132 24.71 -3.91 -13.80
N ARG A 133 24.06 -3.77 -14.96
CA ARG A 133 24.75 -3.79 -16.25
C ARG A 133 25.26 -2.40 -16.60
N GLU A 134 26.26 -2.36 -17.46
CA GLU A 134 26.77 -1.10 -18.02
C GLU A 134 25.81 -0.51 -19.05
N ASP A 135 25.89 0.79 -19.26
CA ASP A 135 25.12 1.46 -20.31
C ASP A 135 25.54 0.95 -21.71
N PRO A 136 24.59 0.76 -22.65
CA PRO A 136 23.17 1.14 -22.57
C PRO A 136 22.25 0.04 -21.99
N HIS A 137 22.80 -1.05 -21.45
CA HIS A 137 22.04 -2.20 -20.97
C HIS A 137 21.51 -2.06 -19.53
N THR A 138 21.81 -0.94 -18.86
CA THR A 138 21.30 -0.60 -17.53
C THR A 138 19.79 -0.53 -17.50
N VAL A 139 19.16 -1.34 -16.65
CA VAL A 139 17.71 -1.29 -16.39
C VAL A 139 17.49 -0.97 -14.93
N ARG A 140 16.64 0.03 -14.68
CA ARG A 140 16.23 0.44 -13.33
C ARG A 140 14.72 0.39 -13.21
N ALA A 141 14.23 -0.06 -12.06
CA ALA A 141 12.79 -0.16 -11.78
C ALA A 141 12.46 0.11 -10.30
N ARG A 142 11.21 0.52 -10.01
CA ARG A 142 10.65 0.56 -8.65
C ARG A 142 9.84 -0.72 -8.41
N LEU A 143 10.45 -1.69 -7.73
CA LEU A 143 9.86 -3.00 -7.44
C LEU A 143 9.45 -3.12 -5.97
N ASP A 144 10.12 -2.39 -5.09
CA ASP A 144 9.93 -2.43 -3.65
C ASP A 144 8.98 -1.32 -3.20
N ARG A 145 8.03 -1.64 -2.32
CA ARG A 145 6.95 -0.72 -1.92
C ARG A 145 6.52 -0.95 -0.48
N ALA A 146 5.98 0.12 0.12
CA ALA A 146 5.09 0.04 1.25
C ALA A 146 3.68 0.39 0.76
N ILE A 147 2.75 -0.55 0.96
CA ILE A 147 1.33 -0.38 0.64
C ILE A 147 0.52 -0.61 1.91
N ALA A 148 -0.59 0.09 2.09
CA ALA A 148 -1.37 -0.03 3.31
C ALA A 148 -2.87 0.07 3.05
N SER A 149 -3.67 -0.42 4.00
CA SER A 149 -5.11 -0.14 4.01
C SER A 149 -5.36 1.33 4.36
N ASP A 150 -6.51 1.86 3.94
CA ASP A 150 -6.88 3.25 4.23
C ASP A 150 -6.94 3.51 5.74
N GLU A 151 -7.42 2.54 6.53
CA GLU A 151 -7.48 2.66 7.99
C GLU A 151 -6.08 2.78 8.60
N TRP A 152 -5.12 2.00 8.10
CA TRP A 152 -3.74 2.10 8.55
C TRP A 152 -3.14 3.46 8.21
N ALA A 153 -3.34 3.93 6.98
CA ALA A 153 -2.83 5.22 6.51
C ALA A 153 -3.47 6.39 7.28
N VAL A 154 -4.73 6.28 7.68
CA VAL A 154 -5.42 7.29 8.51
C VAL A 154 -4.86 7.29 9.93
N LEU A 155 -4.72 6.12 10.56
CA LEU A 155 -4.22 6.01 11.92
C LEU A 155 -2.77 6.49 12.02
N PHE A 156 -1.93 6.11 11.06
CA PHE A 156 -0.53 6.49 10.99
C PHE A 156 -0.29 7.56 9.92
N SER A 157 -1.11 8.63 9.94
CA SER A 157 -1.04 9.71 8.95
C SER A 157 0.28 10.48 8.90
N GLY A 158 1.10 10.38 9.97
CA GLY A 158 2.47 10.90 10.01
C GLY A 158 3.54 9.94 9.49
N ALA A 159 3.16 8.74 9.04
CA ALA A 159 4.13 7.78 8.56
C ALA A 159 4.80 8.26 7.27
N THR A 160 6.12 8.08 7.19
CA THR A 160 6.90 8.38 6.00
C THR A 160 7.51 7.10 5.43
N VAL A 161 7.76 7.12 4.12
CA VAL A 161 8.42 6.01 3.43
C VAL A 161 9.62 6.57 2.70
N GLN A 162 10.81 6.02 2.95
CA GLN A 162 12.05 6.44 2.33
C GLN A 162 12.71 5.28 1.59
N THR A 163 13.25 5.57 0.41
CA THR A 163 14.12 4.64 -0.32
C THR A 163 15.57 4.93 0.03
N ILE A 164 16.27 3.93 0.55
CA ILE A 164 17.67 4.04 0.99
C ILE A 164 18.55 3.20 0.05
N PRO A 165 19.46 3.81 -0.73
CA PRO A 165 20.37 3.07 -1.60
C PRO A 165 21.19 2.04 -0.84
N SER A 166 21.38 0.87 -1.44
CA SER A 166 22.33 -0.14 -0.96
C SER A 166 23.51 -0.23 -1.92
N SER A 167 24.73 -0.34 -1.38
CA SER A 167 25.95 -0.58 -2.19
C SER A 167 26.24 -2.06 -2.41
N HIS A 168 25.55 -2.96 -1.70
CA HIS A 168 25.83 -4.40 -1.70
C HIS A 168 24.65 -5.25 -2.20
N SER A 169 23.60 -4.61 -2.69
CA SER A 169 22.42 -5.26 -3.26
C SER A 169 22.01 -4.53 -4.53
N ASP A 170 21.43 -5.28 -5.47
CA ASP A 170 20.70 -4.74 -6.61
C ASP A 170 19.37 -4.07 -6.21
N HIS A 171 18.93 -4.27 -4.97
CA HIS A 171 17.81 -3.57 -4.35
C HIS A 171 18.26 -2.47 -3.37
N SER A 172 17.47 -1.41 -3.30
CA SER A 172 17.49 -0.39 -2.26
C SER A 172 16.55 -0.79 -1.12
N ALA A 173 16.88 -0.41 0.11
CA ALA A 173 16.01 -0.66 1.25
C ALA A 173 14.81 0.32 1.25
N ILE A 174 13.67 -0.14 1.77
CA ILE A 174 12.52 0.71 2.08
C ILE A 174 12.44 0.86 3.59
N LEU A 175 12.53 2.10 4.07
CA LEU A 175 12.32 2.47 5.47
C LEU A 175 10.91 3.04 5.61
N VAL A 176 10.10 2.44 6.47
CA VAL A 176 8.82 3.01 6.90
C VAL A 176 8.99 3.54 8.32
N GLU A 177 8.92 4.85 8.48
CA GLU A 177 8.98 5.49 9.80
C GLU A 177 7.56 5.78 10.26
N ILE A 178 7.18 5.23 11.41
CA ILE A 178 5.85 5.41 12.01
C ILE A 178 5.99 6.36 13.18
N VAL A 179 5.57 7.61 13.00
CA VAL A 179 5.53 8.59 14.10
C VAL A 179 4.18 8.45 14.81
N ARG A 180 4.23 8.03 16.08
CA ARG A 180 3.09 8.16 17.00
C ARG A 180 3.12 9.57 17.57
N ASP A 181 2.55 10.54 16.87
CA ASP A 181 2.35 11.85 17.51
C ASP A 181 1.22 11.69 18.54
N GLN A 182 1.59 11.66 19.82
CA GLN A 182 0.65 11.57 20.95
C GLN A 182 -0.40 12.69 20.94
N HIS A 183 -0.19 13.80 20.21
CA HIS A 183 -1.15 14.87 20.01
C HIS A 183 -0.98 15.47 18.60
N PHE A 184 -1.21 14.67 17.54
CA PHE A 184 -1.47 15.25 16.21
C PHE A 184 -2.86 15.92 16.19
N ASP A 185 -2.91 17.12 16.76
CA ASP A 185 -3.97 18.09 16.55
C ASP A 185 -4.26 18.18 15.05
N CYS A 186 -5.51 17.94 14.70
CA CYS A 186 -6.06 17.74 13.37
C CYS A 186 -5.42 18.62 12.27
N LYS A 187 -4.26 18.24 11.73
CA LYS A 187 -3.72 18.90 10.55
C LYS A 187 -4.70 18.66 9.40
N LYS A 188 -5.35 19.75 8.99
CA LYS A 188 -6.45 19.81 8.03
C LYS A 188 -6.26 18.79 6.92
N LYS A 189 -7.12 17.76 6.95
CA LYS A 189 -7.18 16.66 5.98
C LYS A 189 -7.18 17.23 4.55
N ARG A 190 -6.29 16.75 3.68
CA ARG A 190 -6.41 17.01 2.25
C ARG A 190 -7.55 16.16 1.72
N PHE A 191 -8.62 16.84 1.32
CA PHE A 191 -9.73 16.25 0.58
C PHE A 191 -9.26 15.93 -0.84
N TRP A 192 -9.41 14.68 -1.27
CA TRP A 192 -9.20 14.28 -2.66
C TRP A 192 -10.56 14.17 -3.34
N PHE A 193 -10.78 15.07 -4.29
CA PHE A 193 -11.94 15.08 -5.16
C PHE A 193 -11.55 14.48 -6.50
N TRP A 194 -12.28 13.44 -6.93
CA TRP A 194 -12.10 12.90 -8.27
C TRP A 194 -12.76 13.83 -9.28
N ALA A 195 -11.98 14.45 -10.17
CA ALA A 195 -12.50 15.38 -11.18
C ALA A 195 -13.59 14.77 -12.09
N MET A 196 -13.66 13.44 -12.17
CA MET A 196 -14.70 12.73 -12.90
C MET A 196 -16.10 12.93 -12.29
N TRP A 197 -16.21 13.21 -11.00
CA TRP A 197 -17.48 13.47 -10.32
C TRP A 197 -18.18 14.75 -10.80
N LEU A 198 -17.45 15.72 -11.38
CA LEU A 198 -18.06 16.89 -12.04
C LEU A 198 -18.82 16.53 -13.32
N ARG A 199 -18.65 15.31 -13.84
CA ARG A 199 -19.31 14.85 -15.08
C ARG A 199 -20.56 14.03 -14.82
N SER A 200 -20.88 13.75 -13.56
CA SER A 200 -22.12 13.08 -13.18
C SER A 200 -23.14 14.15 -12.75
N ASP A 201 -24.28 14.18 -13.44
CA ASP A 201 -25.39 15.07 -13.09
C ASP A 201 -25.93 14.76 -11.68
N GLU A 202 -25.84 13.50 -11.24
CA GLU A 202 -26.22 13.04 -9.89
C GLU A 202 -25.33 13.67 -8.82
N CYS A 203 -24.03 13.88 -9.12
CA CYS A 203 -23.13 14.56 -8.19
C CYS A 203 -23.51 16.03 -8.01
N VAL A 204 -23.91 16.70 -9.10
CA VAL A 204 -24.39 18.09 -9.05
C VAL A 204 -25.67 18.20 -8.23
N GLU A 205 -26.62 17.29 -8.43
CA GLU A 205 -27.88 17.26 -7.67
C GLU A 205 -27.67 16.96 -6.18
N VAL A 206 -26.79 16.01 -5.83
CA VAL A 206 -26.45 15.71 -4.43
C VAL A 206 -25.76 16.90 -3.77
N VAL A 207 -24.83 17.56 -4.46
CA VAL A 207 -24.15 18.75 -3.93
C VAL A 207 -25.14 19.91 -3.74
N GLN A 208 -25.99 20.19 -4.73
CA GLN A 208 -26.95 21.29 -4.67
C GLN A 208 -28.05 21.07 -3.62
N SER A 209 -28.68 19.90 -3.60
CA SER A 209 -29.73 19.57 -2.63
C SER A 209 -29.22 19.64 -1.18
N HIS A 210 -27.94 19.35 -0.95
CA HIS A 210 -27.36 19.31 0.39
C HIS A 210 -26.65 20.62 0.78
N TRP A 211 -26.42 21.53 -0.17
CA TRP A 211 -25.89 22.88 0.08
C TRP A 211 -26.95 23.84 0.64
N VAL A 212 -28.23 23.65 0.28
CA VAL A 212 -29.35 24.49 0.74
C VAL A 212 -29.80 24.17 2.18
N ALA A 213 -29.54 22.95 2.66
CA ALA A 213 -29.80 22.56 4.05
C ALA A 213 -28.79 23.24 5.00
N HIS A 214 -29.24 24.33 5.63
CA HIS A 214 -28.50 25.16 6.59
C HIS A 214 -27.78 24.31 7.64
N SER A 215 -26.45 24.31 7.60
CA SER A 215 -25.62 23.81 8.70
C SER A 215 -24.98 25.01 9.40
N ARG A 216 -25.36 25.21 10.66
CA ARG A 216 -24.62 26.11 11.57
C ARG A 216 -23.26 25.48 11.85
N GLY A 217 -22.27 25.81 11.02
CA GLY A 217 -20.90 25.31 11.08
C GLY A 217 -20.15 25.65 9.79
N SER A 218 -18.82 25.57 9.78
CA SER A 218 -18.05 25.85 8.55
C SER A 218 -18.42 24.85 7.45
N ALA A 219 -18.37 25.28 6.18
CA ALA A 219 -18.72 24.44 5.02
C ALA A 219 -17.94 23.10 4.98
N ILE A 220 -16.73 23.07 5.55
CA ILE A 220 -15.87 21.88 5.63
C ILE A 220 -16.39 20.85 6.64
N SER A 221 -16.86 21.30 7.81
CA SER A 221 -17.47 20.42 8.81
C SER A 221 -18.77 19.79 8.31
N ALA A 222 -19.55 20.54 7.52
CA ALA A 222 -20.77 20.03 6.90
C ALA A 222 -20.48 18.94 5.85
N LEU A 223 -19.44 19.10 5.04
CA LEU A 223 -19.03 18.11 4.04
C LEU A 223 -18.50 16.81 4.67
N GLN A 224 -17.72 16.91 5.75
CA GLN A 224 -17.16 15.75 6.45
C GLN A 224 -18.23 14.91 7.15
N GLN A 225 -19.20 15.56 7.79
CA GLN A 225 -20.31 14.88 8.47
C GLN A 225 -21.26 14.19 7.47
N LYS A 226 -21.43 14.78 6.28
CA LYS A 226 -22.34 14.28 5.23
C LYS A 226 -21.75 13.12 4.40
N ASN A 227 -20.43 13.05 4.24
CA ASN A 227 -19.82 11.93 3.49
C ASN A 227 -19.89 10.59 4.24
N SER A 228 -19.96 10.63 5.58
CA SER A 228 -20.22 9.44 6.41
C SER A 228 -21.63 8.86 6.21
N ALA A 229 -22.57 9.66 5.68
CA ALA A 229 -23.91 9.21 5.31
C ALA A 229 -23.96 8.65 3.87
N LEU A 230 -23.19 9.22 2.94
CA LEU A 230 -23.10 8.73 1.56
C LEU A 230 -22.37 7.38 1.43
N SER A 231 -21.45 7.05 2.35
CA SER A 231 -20.81 5.72 2.40
C SER A 231 -21.75 4.58 2.80
N CYS A 232 -22.92 4.88 3.37
CA CYS A 232 -23.94 3.88 3.70
C CYS A 232 -25.00 3.68 2.60
N GLY A 233 -24.97 4.46 1.51
CA GLY A 233 -26.10 4.58 0.58
C GLY A 233 -25.97 3.96 -0.81
N PHE A 234 -24.79 3.50 -1.25
CA PHE A 234 -24.61 3.04 -2.64
C PHE A 234 -24.31 1.54 -2.72
N VAL A 235 -25.38 0.75 -2.83
CA VAL A 235 -25.36 -0.56 -3.50
C VAL A 235 -25.33 -0.29 -4.99
N THR A 236 -24.18 -0.44 -5.65
CA THR A 236 -24.15 -0.49 -7.11
C THR A 236 -24.59 -1.87 -7.59
N VAL A 237 -25.84 -1.95 -8.01
CA VAL A 237 -26.33 -2.90 -9.02
C VAL A 237 -25.92 -2.38 -10.39
N GLY A 238 -25.39 -3.24 -11.26
CA GLY A 238 -25.15 -2.90 -12.67
C GLY A 238 -24.96 -4.17 -13.50
N SER A 239 -25.79 -4.36 -14.51
CA SER A 239 -26.09 -5.68 -15.09
C SER A 239 -25.71 -5.83 -16.57
N LYS A 240 -25.20 -7.02 -16.92
CA LYS A 240 -24.66 -7.45 -18.23
C LYS A 240 -23.25 -6.93 -18.49
#